data_AF-T1A6D8-F1
#
_entry.id   AF-T1A6D8-F1
#
_cell.length_a   1.000
_cell.length_b   1.000
_cell.length_c   1.000
_cell.angle_alpha   90.00
_cell.angle_beta   90.00
_cell.angle_gamma   90.00
#
_symmetry.space_group_name_H-M   'P 1'
#
loop_
_entity.id
_entity.type
_entity.pdbx_description
1 polymer ?
#
loop_
_entity_poly.entity_id
_entity_poly.type
_entity_poly.pdbx_seq_one_letter_code
_entity_poly.pdbx_strand_id
1 'polypeptide(L)'
;MAAPKVGRLLGDLTRTVQYWVHQSDEEGLAGLAEGVHPGRPRRLTESQLKAVETALRQRPEDVGLSGNPWDGKTLSAFLQRRFLVGLSVRPCQRLFRQLGSRMRKPRPHLASGDPIAQAAHKKNSRP
;
A
#
# COMPACT_ATOMS: atom_id res chain seq x y z
N MET A 1 -18.34 42.58 15.24
CA MET A 1 -18.36 42.83 13.78
C MET A 1 -19.23 41.78 13.12
N ALA A 2 -19.96 42.10 12.05
CA ALA A 2 -20.80 41.12 11.35
C ALA A 2 -19.98 40.22 10.40
N ALA A 3 -20.37 38.94 10.26
CA ALA A 3 -19.68 37.96 9.43
C ALA A 3 -19.41 38.40 7.96
N PRO A 4 -20.33 39.10 7.26
CA PRO A 4 -20.05 39.59 5.90
C PRO A 4 -18.92 40.62 5.83
N LYS A 5 -18.75 41.43 6.90
CA LYS A 5 -17.67 42.43 6.97
C LYS A 5 -16.32 41.74 7.17
N VAL A 6 -16.28 40.69 7.99
CA VAL A 6 -15.07 39.88 8.24
C VAL A 6 -14.65 39.12 6.99
N GLY A 7 -15.59 38.46 6.30
CA GLY A 7 -15.29 37.74 5.05
C GLY A 7 -14.66 38.64 4.00
N ARG A 8 -15.21 39.85 3.78
CA ARG A 8 -14.61 40.85 2.86
C ARG A 8 -13.21 41.30 3.26
N LEU A 9 -12.91 41.43 4.56
CA LEU A 9 -11.59 41.85 5.04
C LEU A 9 -10.54 40.75 4.89
N LEU A 10 -10.93 39.49 5.04
CA LEU A 10 -10.02 38.33 5.02
C LEU A 10 -9.95 37.61 3.67
N GLY A 11 -10.86 37.92 2.74
CA GLY A 11 -10.95 37.24 1.44
C GLY A 11 -11.75 35.93 1.49
N ASP A 12 -12.50 35.71 2.57
CA ASP A 12 -13.30 34.51 2.80
C ASP A 12 -14.78 34.72 2.46
N LEU A 13 -15.48 33.62 2.19
CA LEU A 13 -16.92 33.62 2.04
C LEU A 13 -17.60 33.90 3.40
N THR A 14 -18.66 34.70 3.40
CA THR A 14 -19.49 34.96 4.60
C THR A 14 -19.89 33.67 5.32
N ARG A 15 -20.20 32.62 4.54
CA ARG A 15 -20.60 31.31 5.06
C ARG A 15 -19.47 30.61 5.83
N THR A 16 -18.23 30.72 5.37
CA THR A 16 -17.06 30.19 6.08
C THR A 16 -16.88 30.84 7.44
N VAL A 17 -17.00 32.18 7.49
CA VAL A 17 -16.92 32.93 8.76
C VAL A 17 -18.05 32.53 9.71
N GLN A 18 -19.27 32.36 9.21
CA GLN A 18 -20.40 31.88 10.01
C GLN A 18 -20.12 30.49 10.59
N TYR A 19 -19.59 29.56 9.80
CA TYR A 19 -19.22 28.22 10.28
C TYR A 19 -18.18 28.29 11.41
N TRP A 20 -17.14 29.10 11.25
CA TRP A 20 -16.13 29.28 12.31
C TRP A 20 -16.73 29.86 13.59
N VAL A 21 -17.62 30.86 13.49
CA VAL A 21 -18.29 31.44 14.67
C VAL A 21 -19.16 30.38 15.37
N HIS A 22 -19.99 29.64 14.62
CA HIS A 22 -20.83 28.59 15.20
C HIS A 22 -20.00 27.49 15.87
N GLN A 23 -18.96 26.99 15.21
CA GLN A 23 -18.07 25.97 15.77
C GLN A 23 -17.32 26.48 17.01
N SER A 24 -16.91 27.75 17.00
CA SER A 24 -16.28 28.38 18.16
C SER A 24 -17.25 28.58 19.32
N ASP A 25 -18.52 28.87 19.06
CA ASP A 25 -19.53 29.04 20.11
C ASP A 25 -19.90 27.69 20.76
N GLU A 26 -19.92 26.60 19.98
CA GLU A 26 -20.25 25.25 20.44
C GLU A 26 -19.08 24.53 21.14
N GLU A 27 -17.88 24.61 20.55
CA GLU A 27 -16.72 23.80 20.96
C GLU A 27 -15.54 24.65 21.47
N GLY A 28 -15.71 25.98 21.54
CA GLY A 28 -14.63 26.90 21.87
C GLY A 28 -13.54 26.95 20.80
N LEU A 29 -12.33 27.37 21.19
CA LEU A 29 -11.17 27.40 20.29
C LEU A 29 -10.82 26.03 19.67
N ALA A 30 -11.23 24.92 20.30
CA ALA A 30 -11.00 23.58 19.77
C ALA A 30 -11.76 23.32 18.46
N GLY A 31 -12.95 23.90 18.29
CA GLY A 31 -13.74 23.80 17.05
C GLY A 31 -13.12 24.51 15.84
N LEU A 32 -12.11 25.35 16.07
CA LEU A 32 -11.32 26.00 15.01
C LEU A 32 -10.04 25.22 14.65
N ALA A 33 -9.69 24.18 15.42
CA ALA A 33 -8.49 23.40 15.15
C ALA A 33 -8.68 22.54 13.89
N GLU A 34 -7.64 22.48 13.06
CA GLU A 34 -7.63 21.59 11.88
C GLU A 34 -7.72 20.13 12.36
N GLY A 35 -8.79 19.44 11.98
CA GLY A 35 -9.01 18.05 12.35
C GLY A 35 -8.07 17.07 11.64
N VAL A 36 -8.07 15.81 12.10
CA VAL A 36 -7.38 14.72 11.39
C VAL A 36 -8.21 14.33 10.18
N HIS A 37 -7.72 14.64 8.98
CA HIS A 37 -8.29 14.13 7.74
C HIS A 37 -7.67 12.76 7.43
N PRO A 38 -8.39 11.63 7.61
CA PRO A 38 -7.82 10.27 7.45
C PRO A 38 -7.41 9.93 6.01
N GLY A 39 -7.57 10.88 5.08
CA GLY A 39 -7.30 10.71 3.67
C GLY A 39 -8.21 9.66 3.04
N ARG A 40 -7.79 9.13 1.88
CA ARG A 40 -8.53 8.06 1.22
C ARG A 40 -8.44 6.77 2.06
N PRO A 41 -9.56 6.10 2.38
CA PRO A 41 -9.52 4.85 3.12
C PRO A 41 -8.66 3.80 2.41
N ARG A 42 -7.94 3.01 3.21
CA ARG A 42 -7.14 1.90 2.69
C ARG A 42 -8.05 0.89 2.01
N ARG A 43 -7.60 0.36 0.86
CA ARG A 43 -8.34 -0.66 0.10
C ARG A 43 -8.30 -2.06 0.73
N LEU A 44 -7.39 -2.28 1.67
CA LEU A 44 -7.24 -3.54 2.40
C LEU A 44 -7.47 -3.28 3.88
N THR A 45 -8.23 -4.17 4.51
CA THR A 45 -8.39 -4.19 5.98
C THR A 45 -7.14 -4.73 6.66
N GLU A 46 -7.01 -4.49 7.96
CA GLU A 46 -5.89 -5.01 8.75
C GLU A 46 -5.81 -6.55 8.72
N SER A 47 -6.96 -7.22 8.74
CA SER A 47 -7.04 -8.69 8.62
C SER A 47 -6.57 -9.18 7.25
N GLN A 48 -6.93 -8.47 6.18
CA GLN A 48 -6.47 -8.79 4.83
C GLN A 48 -4.95 -8.56 4.68
N LEU A 49 -4.41 -7.50 5.29
CA LEU A 49 -2.97 -7.23 5.28
C LEU A 49 -2.18 -8.37 5.95
N LYS A 50 -2.62 -8.84 7.12
CA LYS A 50 -2.00 -10.01 7.79
C LYS A 50 -2.07 -11.28 6.95
N ALA A 51 -3.21 -11.53 6.30
CA ALA A 51 -3.35 -12.68 5.41
C ALA A 51 -2.41 -12.60 4.21
N VAL A 52 -2.22 -11.41 3.64
CA VAL A 52 -1.23 -11.17 2.58
C VAL A 52 0.19 -11.43 3.10
N GLU A 53 0.54 -10.92 4.29
CA GLU A 53 1.87 -11.14 4.87
C GLU A 53 2.17 -12.63 5.04
N THR A 54 1.20 -13.41 5.55
CA THR A 54 1.33 -14.87 5.68
C THR A 54 1.50 -15.55 4.32
N ALA A 55 0.72 -15.14 3.31
CA ALA A 55 0.83 -15.69 1.95
C ALA A 55 2.20 -15.37 1.30
N LEU A 56 2.74 -14.17 1.53
CA LEU A 56 4.05 -13.77 1.00
C LEU A 56 5.22 -14.60 1.55
N ARG A 57 5.04 -15.30 2.68
CA ARG A 57 6.03 -16.23 3.25
C ARG A 57 6.01 -17.61 2.55
N GLN A 58 4.96 -17.91 1.81
CA GLN A 58 4.79 -19.14 1.03
C GLN A 58 5.16 -18.89 -0.44
N ARG A 59 5.25 -19.96 -1.25
CA ARG A 59 5.41 -19.80 -2.70
C ARG A 59 4.06 -19.44 -3.32
N PRO A 60 4.02 -18.63 -4.41
CA PRO A 60 2.77 -18.38 -5.13
C PRO A 60 2.04 -19.66 -5.56
N GLU A 61 2.80 -20.72 -5.87
CA GLU A 61 2.27 -22.04 -6.23
C GLU A 61 1.44 -22.67 -5.10
N ASP A 62 1.87 -22.51 -3.85
CA ASP A 62 1.18 -23.05 -2.67
C ASP A 62 -0.20 -22.39 -2.44
N VAL A 63 -0.39 -21.18 -2.98
CA VAL A 63 -1.66 -20.43 -2.91
C VAL A 63 -2.44 -20.47 -4.23
N GLY A 64 -2.10 -21.41 -5.13
CA GLY A 64 -2.83 -21.62 -6.39
C GLY A 64 -2.57 -20.56 -7.47
N LEU A 65 -1.40 -19.91 -7.43
CA LEU A 65 -0.96 -18.95 -8.43
C LEU A 65 0.23 -19.51 -9.20
N SER A 66 0.26 -19.26 -10.51
CA SER A 66 1.40 -19.60 -11.35
C SER A 66 2.46 -18.50 -11.31
N GLY A 67 3.73 -18.91 -11.25
CA GLY A 67 4.89 -18.01 -11.33
C GLY A 67 5.63 -17.86 -10.01
N ASN A 68 6.94 -18.10 -10.05
CA ASN A 68 7.88 -17.89 -8.95
C ASN A 68 8.96 -16.91 -9.46
N PRO A 69 9.28 -15.80 -8.76
CA PRO A 69 8.86 -15.37 -7.43
C PRO A 69 7.60 -14.48 -7.39
N TRP A 70 7.15 -14.14 -6.17
CA TRP A 70 6.16 -13.09 -5.93
C TRP A 70 6.54 -11.79 -6.67
N ASP A 71 5.67 -11.36 -7.59
CA ASP A 71 5.77 -10.07 -8.26
C ASP A 71 4.49 -9.24 -8.02
N GLY A 72 4.43 -8.02 -8.57
CA GLY A 72 3.27 -7.16 -8.42
C GLY A 72 2.01 -7.64 -9.17
N LYS A 73 2.15 -8.43 -10.24
CA LYS A 73 1.03 -8.99 -11.01
C LYS A 73 0.43 -10.18 -10.26
N THR A 74 1.26 -11.08 -9.77
CA THR A 74 0.90 -12.22 -8.93
C THR A 74 0.21 -11.75 -7.65
N LEU A 75 0.72 -10.71 -7.00
CA LEU A 75 0.05 -10.12 -5.83
C LEU A 75 -1.30 -9.46 -6.18
N SER A 76 -1.40 -8.76 -7.31
CA SER A 76 -2.69 -8.22 -7.79
C SER A 76 -3.71 -9.33 -8.02
N ALA A 77 -3.30 -10.41 -8.69
CA ALA A 77 -4.15 -11.58 -8.93
C ALA A 77 -4.56 -12.29 -7.62
N PHE A 78 -3.63 -12.41 -6.66
CA PHE A 78 -3.94 -12.95 -5.32
C PHE A 78 -5.04 -12.15 -4.63
N LEU A 79 -4.90 -10.82 -4.58
CA LEU A 79 -5.85 -9.93 -3.92
C LEU A 79 -7.22 -9.97 -4.60
N GLN A 80 -7.25 -10.04 -5.94
CA GLN A 80 -8.49 -10.16 -6.68
C GLN A 80 -9.18 -11.51 -6.40
N ARG A 81 -8.45 -12.62 -6.43
CA ARG A 81 -9.03 -13.96 -6.22
C ARG A 81 -9.49 -14.19 -4.78
N ARG A 82 -8.69 -13.76 -3.79
CA ARG A 82 -8.94 -14.06 -2.38
C ARG A 82 -9.88 -13.07 -1.70
N PHE A 83 -9.81 -11.80 -2.08
CA PHE A 83 -10.52 -10.71 -1.40
C PHE A 83 -11.41 -9.87 -2.32
N LEU A 84 -11.47 -10.16 -3.63
CA LEU A 84 -12.18 -9.33 -4.63
C LEU A 84 -11.70 -7.87 -4.67
N VAL A 85 -10.44 -7.63 -4.27
CA VAL A 85 -9.85 -6.29 -4.25
C VAL A 85 -8.98 -6.08 -5.48
N GLY A 86 -9.46 -5.24 -6.39
CA GLY A 86 -8.71 -4.81 -7.56
C GLY A 86 -7.64 -3.78 -7.22
N LEU A 87 -6.39 -4.22 -7.10
CA LEU A 87 -5.22 -3.33 -7.02
C LEU A 87 -4.39 -3.40 -8.30
N SER A 88 -3.98 -2.24 -8.81
CA SER A 88 -2.99 -2.19 -9.88
C SER A 88 -1.59 -2.58 -9.37
N VAL A 89 -0.70 -2.91 -10.30
CA VAL A 89 0.66 -3.41 -10.00
C VAL A 89 1.46 -2.44 -9.12
N ARG A 90 1.37 -1.13 -9.32
CA ARG A 90 2.13 -0.12 -8.55
C ARG A 90 1.76 -0.11 -7.05
N PRO A 91 0.46 -0.04 -6.66
CA PRO A 91 0.02 -0.31 -5.30
C PRO A 91 0.57 -1.61 -4.71
N CYS A 92 0.52 -2.72 -5.45
CA CYS A 92 1.07 -4.00 -4.99
C CYS A 92 2.59 -3.93 -4.75
N GLN A 93 3.34 -3.26 -5.64
CA GLN A 93 4.77 -3.02 -5.46
C GLN A 93 5.09 -2.18 -4.21
N ARG A 94 4.26 -1.17 -3.90
CA ARG A 94 4.38 -0.41 -2.66
C ARG A 94 4.08 -1.27 -1.43
N LEU A 95 3.09 -2.16 -1.53
CA LEU A 95 2.72 -3.08 -0.45
C LEU A 95 3.92 -3.96 -0.03
N PHE A 96 4.67 -4.49 -1.00
CA PHE A 96 5.90 -5.25 -0.71
C PHE A 96 6.90 -4.44 0.14
N ARG A 97 7.09 -3.15 -0.18
CA ARG A 97 7.99 -2.27 0.57
C ARG A 97 7.49 -2.02 1.99
N GLN A 98 6.17 -1.85 2.16
CA GLN A 98 5.55 -1.61 3.47
C GLN A 98 5.61 -2.83 4.37
N LEU A 99 5.45 -4.03 3.82
CA LEU A 99 5.45 -5.29 4.57
C LEU A 99 6.87 -5.84 4.84
N GLY A 100 7.93 -5.10 4.50
CA GLY A 100 9.31 -5.55 4.67
C GLY A 100 9.76 -6.69 3.75
N SER A 101 8.86 -7.19 2.89
CA SER A 101 9.14 -8.23 1.91
C SER A 101 9.97 -7.67 0.76
N ARG A 102 11.27 -7.99 0.75
CA ARG A 102 12.16 -7.59 -0.34
C ARG A 102 11.78 -8.35 -1.61
N MET A 103 11.40 -7.61 -2.65
CA MET A 103 11.23 -8.17 -4.00
C MET A 103 12.58 -8.70 -4.48
N ARG A 104 12.75 -10.03 -4.47
CA ARG A 104 13.98 -10.67 -4.94
C ARG A 104 13.89 -10.76 -6.46
N LYS A 105 14.78 -10.05 -7.16
CA LYS A 105 14.96 -10.23 -8.60
C LYS A 105 15.34 -11.70 -8.83
N PRO A 106 14.63 -12.46 -9.68
CA PRO A 106 15.06 -13.81 -10.02
C PRO A 106 16.49 -13.73 -10.56
N ARG A 107 17.36 -14.65 -10.11
CA ARG A 107 18.72 -14.73 -10.61
C ARG A 107 18.63 -14.94 -12.13
N PRO A 108 19.29 -14.11 -12.95
CA PRO A 108 19.26 -14.33 -14.39
C PRO A 108 19.80 -15.73 -14.68
N HIS A 109 18.98 -16.56 -15.31
CA HIS A 109 19.43 -17.83 -15.84
C HIS A 109 20.27 -17.52 -17.07
N LEU A 110 21.55 -17.89 -17.07
CA LEU A 110 22.37 -17.85 -18.27
C LEU A 110 21.73 -18.84 -19.26
N ALA A 111 21.18 -18.33 -20.36
CA ALA A 111 20.72 -19.16 -21.45
C ALA A 111 21.96 -19.79 -22.11
N SER A 112 22.01 -21.12 -22.15
CA SER A 112 23.12 -21.96 -22.64
C SER A 112 24.41 -21.94 -21.83
N GLY A 113 24.51 -22.82 -20.84
CA GLY A 113 25.78 -23.36 -20.39
C GLY A 113 25.69 -24.88 -20.40
N ASP A 114 26.69 -25.56 -20.95
CA ASP A 114 26.70 -27.02 -21.09
C ASP A 114 26.34 -27.73 -19.77
N PRO A 115 25.36 -28.65 -19.78
CA PRO A 115 24.90 -29.34 -18.57
C PRO A 115 26.04 -30.04 -17.82
N ILE A 116 27.04 -30.52 -18.56
CA ILE A 116 28.21 -31.25 -18.05
C ILE A 116 29.15 -30.31 -17.29
N ALA A 117 29.38 -29.10 -17.80
CA ALA A 117 30.26 -28.12 -17.17
C ALA A 117 29.67 -27.53 -15.88
N GLN A 118 28.33 -27.43 -15.81
CA GLN A 118 27.63 -26.95 -14.60
C GLN A 118 27.64 -27.99 -13.46
N ALA A 119 27.55 -29.28 -13.78
CA ALA A 119 27.63 -30.36 -12.79
C ALA A 119 29.02 -30.44 -12.14
N ALA A 120 30.09 -30.23 -12.91
CA ALA A 120 31.47 -30.23 -12.42
C ALA A 120 31.80 -29.05 -11.48
N HIS A 121 31.10 -27.91 -11.62
CA HIS A 121 31.37 -26.68 -10.85
C HIS A 121 30.43 -26.47 -9.65
N LYS A 122 29.61 -27.45 -9.25
CA LYS A 122 28.92 -27.37 -7.96
C LYS A 122 29.96 -27.39 -6.84
N LYS A 123 30.28 -26.21 -6.30
CA LYS A 123 31.09 -26.08 -5.08
C LYS A 123 30.36 -26.78 -3.93
N ASN A 124 30.81 -27.98 -3.60
CA ASN A 124 30.51 -28.64 -2.34
C ASN A 124 31.21 -27.85 -1.23
N SER A 125 30.59 -26.80 -0.72
CA SER A 125 30.97 -26.26 0.58
C SER A 125 30.62 -27.32 1.62
N ARG A 126 31.65 -27.98 2.15
CA ARG A 126 31.56 -28.88 3.32
C ARG A 126 31.26 -28.05 4.59
N PRO A 127 30.63 -28.67 5.60
CA PRO A 127 30.17 -28.01 6.83
C PRO A 127 31.31 -27.44 7.68
#